data_AF-A0A931F6B0-F1
#
_entry.id   AF-A0A931F6B0-F1
#
_cell.length_a   1.000
_cell.length_b   1.000
_cell.length_c   1.000
_cell.angle_alpha   90.00
_cell.angle_beta   90.00
_cell.angle_gamma   90.00
#
_symmetry.space_group_name_H-M   'P 1'
#
loop_
_entity.id
_entity.type
_entity.pdbx_description
1 polymer ?
#
loop_
_entity_poly.entity_id
_entity_poly.type
_entity_poly.pdbx_seq_one_letter_code
_entity_poly.pdbx_strand_id
1 'polypeptide(L)'
;GLLPPSPAPPGSGCPQLRLPAATGSAVKVFHLHSTHSASRRTHDLRHSAAKRMLADPHLTLADVQWVLGHAHITTTELYTAPTVAEVVPQVLAHHARQASQAVLPRTPAPGYRPEVLQTLFGAAPLGGDPA
;
A
#
# COMPACT_ATOMS: atom_id res chain seq x y z
N GLY A 1 -28.57 -38.68 -72.93
CA GLY A 1 -28.99 -39.98 -72.35
C GLY A 1 -27.76 -40.84 -72.23
N LEU A 2 -27.52 -41.58 -71.17
CA LEU A 2 -28.45 -42.36 -70.34
C LEU A 2 -27.86 -42.49 -68.92
N LEU A 3 -28.70 -42.34 -67.89
CA LEU A 3 -28.62 -43.16 -66.66
C LEU A 3 -29.27 -44.52 -67.03
N PRO A 4 -28.92 -45.70 -66.44
CA PRO A 4 -29.15 -46.05 -65.01
C PRO A 4 -28.12 -47.14 -64.49
N PRO A 5 -28.31 -47.93 -63.40
CA PRO A 5 -29.31 -47.97 -62.31
C PRO A 5 -28.74 -47.95 -60.86
N SER A 6 -29.63 -47.95 -59.86
CA SER A 6 -29.41 -48.13 -58.39
C SER A 6 -30.10 -49.45 -57.95
N PRO A 7 -29.63 -50.30 -56.98
CA PRO A 7 -29.79 -50.06 -55.51
C PRO A 7 -28.84 -50.78 -54.47
N ALA A 8 -28.81 -50.24 -53.21
CA ALA A 8 -28.61 -50.69 -51.78
C ALA A 8 -28.04 -52.11 -51.36
N PRO A 9 -27.58 -52.40 -50.09
CA PRO A 9 -28.00 -51.84 -48.78
C PRO A 9 -26.87 -51.74 -47.67
N PRO A 10 -27.11 -51.80 -46.32
CA PRO A 10 -26.45 -50.92 -45.34
C PRO A 10 -25.28 -51.58 -44.59
N GLY A 11 -24.11 -50.92 -44.59
CA GLY A 11 -22.94 -51.35 -43.82
C GLY A 11 -22.83 -50.62 -42.50
N SER A 12 -23.32 -51.26 -41.45
CA SER A 12 -23.19 -50.91 -40.03
C SER A 12 -21.74 -50.65 -39.62
N GLY A 13 -21.48 -49.59 -38.86
CA GLY A 13 -20.20 -49.45 -38.17
C GLY A 13 -19.97 -48.08 -37.55
N CYS A 14 -20.56 -47.83 -36.39
CA CYS A 14 -20.09 -46.77 -35.50
C CYS A 14 -18.65 -47.11 -35.07
N PRO A 15 -17.62 -46.29 -35.35
CA PRO A 15 -16.35 -46.46 -34.68
C PRO A 15 -16.51 -45.95 -33.25
N GLN A 16 -16.63 -46.91 -32.34
CA GLN A 16 -16.25 -46.87 -30.92
C GLN A 16 -15.46 -45.60 -30.54
N LEU A 17 -16.16 -44.65 -29.92
CA LEU A 17 -15.54 -43.70 -29.01
C LEU A 17 -14.99 -44.50 -27.83
N ARG A 18 -13.73 -44.93 -27.95
CA ARG A 18 -12.97 -45.48 -26.83
C ARG A 18 -12.85 -44.39 -25.77
N LEU A 19 -13.56 -44.55 -24.66
CA LEU A 19 -13.28 -43.85 -23.42
C LEU A 19 -11.86 -44.26 -22.95
N PRO A 20 -10.94 -43.32 -22.70
CA PRO A 20 -9.82 -43.61 -21.85
C PRO A 20 -10.29 -43.60 -20.39
N ALA A 21 -10.24 -44.77 -19.76
CA ALA A 21 -10.28 -44.88 -18.30
C ALA A 21 -9.02 -44.21 -17.75
N ALA A 22 -9.15 -42.95 -17.33
CA ALA A 22 -8.13 -42.26 -16.57
C ALA A 22 -8.55 -42.25 -15.10
N THR A 23 -7.98 -43.16 -14.32
CA THR A 23 -7.94 -43.10 -12.86
C THR A 23 -7.03 -41.93 -12.48
N GLY A 24 -7.53 -40.71 -12.62
CA GLY A 24 -6.87 -39.48 -12.20
C GLY A 24 -7.32 -39.11 -10.80
N SER A 25 -6.38 -39.03 -9.87
CA SER A 25 -6.60 -38.46 -8.53
C SER A 25 -7.30 -37.11 -8.66
N ALA A 26 -8.43 -36.94 -7.96
CA ALA A 26 -9.18 -35.69 -7.94
C ALA A 26 -8.37 -34.61 -7.19
N VAL A 27 -7.43 -33.98 -7.90
CA VAL A 27 -6.84 -32.73 -7.46
C VAL A 27 -7.98 -31.71 -7.41
N LYS A 28 -8.29 -31.20 -6.21
CA LYS A 28 -9.18 -30.05 -6.04
C LYS A 28 -8.57 -28.84 -6.75
N VAL A 29 -8.87 -28.68 -8.03
CA VAL A 29 -8.72 -27.42 -8.74
C VAL A 29 -9.70 -26.43 -8.13
N PHE A 30 -9.19 -25.47 -7.37
CA PHE A 30 -9.96 -24.30 -6.96
C PHE A 30 -10.33 -23.53 -8.23
N HIS A 31 -11.53 -23.76 -8.74
CA HIS A 31 -12.12 -22.91 -9.76
C HIS A 31 -12.27 -21.51 -9.16
N LEU A 32 -11.50 -20.56 -9.68
CA LEU A 32 -11.54 -19.18 -9.24
C LEU A 32 -12.85 -18.56 -9.77
N HIS A 33 -13.91 -18.63 -8.97
CA HIS A 33 -15.18 -18.01 -9.34
C HIS A 33 -15.09 -16.48 -9.31
N SER A 34 -15.58 -15.89 -10.40
CA SER A 34 -15.89 -14.47 -10.63
C SER A 34 -14.69 -13.51 -10.71
N THR A 35 -14.50 -12.92 -11.89
CA THR A 35 -13.46 -11.94 -12.26
C THR A 35 -13.34 -10.75 -11.30
N HIS A 36 -14.40 -10.42 -10.56
CA HIS A 36 -14.40 -9.37 -9.54
C HIS A 36 -13.59 -9.74 -8.27
N SER A 37 -13.52 -11.02 -7.90
CA SER A 37 -12.74 -11.48 -6.74
C SER A 37 -11.24 -11.55 -7.04
N ALA A 38 -10.88 -11.85 -8.29
CA ALA A 38 -9.50 -11.82 -8.77
C ALA A 38 -9.00 -10.38 -8.85
N SER A 39 -9.80 -9.46 -9.42
CA SER A 39 -9.50 -8.03 -9.48
C SER A 39 -9.24 -7.43 -8.08
N ARG A 40 -10.10 -7.72 -7.09
CA ARG A 40 -9.89 -7.27 -5.70
C ARG A 40 -8.60 -7.81 -5.10
N ARG A 41 -8.29 -9.10 -5.25
CA ARG A 41 -7.05 -9.69 -4.73
C ARG A 41 -5.79 -9.11 -5.39
N THR A 42 -5.81 -8.86 -6.70
CA THR A 42 -4.70 -8.19 -7.39
C THR A 42 -4.54 -6.74 -6.95
N HIS A 43 -5.66 -6.07 -6.69
CA HIS A 43 -5.68 -4.71 -6.18
C HIS A 43 -5.13 -4.65 -4.74
N ASP A 44 -5.48 -5.60 -3.88
CA ASP A 44 -4.96 -5.70 -2.50
C ASP A 44 -3.44 -5.96 -2.50
N LEU A 45 -2.95 -6.79 -3.44
CA LEU A 45 -1.51 -7.01 -3.63
C LEU A 45 -0.81 -5.73 -4.08
N ARG A 46 -1.36 -5.00 -5.06
CA ARG A 46 -0.84 -3.69 -5.49
C ARG A 46 -0.77 -2.73 -4.31
N HIS A 47 -1.82 -2.68 -3.50
CA HIS A 47 -1.91 -1.80 -2.34
C HIS A 47 -0.86 -2.14 -1.28
N SER A 48 -0.65 -3.44 -1.02
CA SER A 48 0.35 -3.92 -0.05
C SER A 48 1.78 -3.69 -0.54
N ALA A 49 2.05 -3.87 -1.83
CA ALA A 49 3.35 -3.60 -2.43
C ALA A 49 3.67 -2.10 -2.39
N ALA A 50 2.73 -1.25 -2.80
CA ALA A 50 2.90 0.20 -2.78
C ALA A 50 3.18 0.73 -1.37
N LYS A 51 2.43 0.26 -0.36
CA LYS A 51 2.67 0.64 1.05
C LYS A 51 4.07 0.25 1.54
N ARG A 52 4.56 -0.94 1.19
CA ARG A 52 5.93 -1.37 1.56
C ARG A 52 6.99 -0.52 0.89
N MET A 53 6.83 -0.22 -0.40
CA MET A 53 7.78 0.63 -1.13
C MET A 53 7.82 2.05 -0.57
N LEU A 54 6.66 2.62 -0.21
CA LEU A 54 6.59 3.96 0.40
C LEU A 54 7.17 4.04 1.82
N ALA A 55 7.28 2.90 2.52
CA ALA A 55 7.93 2.84 3.83
C ALA A 55 9.46 2.75 3.73
N ASP A 56 10.02 2.52 2.53
CA ASP A 56 11.46 2.46 2.31
C ASP A 56 12.04 3.88 2.19
N PRO A 57 12.96 4.31 3.07
CA PRO A 57 13.57 5.64 3.02
C PRO A 57 14.43 5.88 1.77
N HIS A 58 14.82 4.84 1.04
CA HIS A 58 15.59 4.94 -0.20
C HIS A 58 14.73 5.08 -1.45
N LEU A 59 13.39 4.95 -1.34
CA LEU A 59 12.48 5.11 -2.46
C LEU A 59 11.69 6.42 -2.34
N THR A 60 11.68 7.19 -3.43
CA THR A 60 10.84 8.38 -3.52
C THR A 60 9.45 8.03 -4.03
N LEU A 61 8.47 8.91 -3.79
CA LEU A 61 7.11 8.76 -4.34
C LEU A 61 7.11 8.66 -5.88
N ALA A 62 8.07 9.34 -6.53
CA ALA A 62 8.24 9.29 -7.98
C ALA A 62 8.75 7.92 -8.46
N ASP A 63 9.64 7.27 -7.70
CA ASP A 63 10.11 5.92 -8.01
C ASP A 63 8.98 4.90 -7.91
N VAL A 64 8.16 5.00 -6.86
CA VAL A 64 6.97 4.16 -6.70
C VAL A 64 5.96 4.40 -7.84
N GLN A 65 5.76 5.66 -8.25
CA GLN A 65 4.92 5.99 -9.39
C GLN A 65 5.42 5.30 -10.67
N TRP A 66 6.73 5.36 -10.93
CA TRP A 66 7.34 4.74 -12.12
C TRP A 66 7.14 3.22 -12.12
N VAL A 67 7.39 2.55 -10.98
CA VAL A 67 7.18 1.10 -10.84
C VAL A 67 5.72 0.68 -11.01
N LEU A 68 4.77 1.48 -10.53
CA LEU A 68 3.35 1.19 -10.65
C LEU A 68 2.77 1.55 -12.03
N GLY A 69 3.55 2.23 -12.87
CA GLY A 69 3.13 2.69 -14.20
C GLY A 69 2.05 3.76 -14.16
N HIS A 70 2.03 4.60 -13.13
CA HIS A 70 1.04 5.66 -13.01
C HIS A 70 1.42 6.89 -13.83
N ALA A 71 0.47 7.36 -14.65
CA ALA A 71 0.66 8.57 -15.45
C ALA A 71 0.69 9.84 -14.59
N HIS A 72 -0.03 9.86 -13.47
CA HIS A 72 -0.11 11.00 -12.57
C HIS A 72 0.29 10.60 -11.15
N ILE A 73 1.09 11.44 -10.50
CA ILE A 73 1.54 11.21 -9.12
C ILE A 73 0.38 11.12 -8.14
N THR A 74 -0.71 11.86 -8.40
CA THR A 74 -1.95 11.84 -7.59
C THR A 74 -2.60 10.46 -7.51
N THR A 75 -2.40 9.61 -8.51
CA THR A 75 -2.88 8.21 -8.45
C THR A 75 -2.04 7.36 -7.50
N THR A 76 -0.74 7.67 -7.36
CA THR A 76 0.16 7.02 -6.40
C THR A 76 -0.04 7.54 -4.97
N GLU A 77 -0.43 8.81 -4.83
CA GLU A 77 -0.75 9.43 -3.53
C GLU A 77 -1.89 8.72 -2.79
N LEU A 78 -2.76 7.97 -3.47
CA LEU A 78 -3.77 7.13 -2.82
C LEU A 78 -3.17 6.11 -1.83
N TYR A 79 -1.89 5.78 -1.98
CA TYR A 79 -1.18 4.83 -1.12
C TYR A 79 -0.39 5.48 0.04
N THR A 80 -0.32 6.80 0.12
CA THR A 80 0.48 7.51 1.13
C THR A 80 -0.22 7.70 2.46
N ALA A 81 -1.54 7.45 2.53
CA ALA A 81 -2.32 7.63 3.75
C ALA A 81 -1.77 6.75 4.89
N PRO A 82 -1.16 7.35 5.94
CA PRO A 82 -0.62 6.60 7.05
C PRO A 82 -1.74 6.12 7.97
N THR A 83 -1.51 5.01 8.66
CA THR A 83 -2.45 4.52 9.68
C THR A 83 -2.29 5.30 10.98
N VAL A 84 -3.35 5.38 11.79
CA VAL A 84 -3.32 6.06 13.10
C VAL A 84 -2.21 5.49 14.00
N ALA A 85 -2.00 4.18 13.94
CA ALA A 85 -0.96 3.49 14.71
C ALA A 85 0.47 3.94 14.33
N GLU A 86 0.69 4.40 13.11
CA GLU A 86 1.97 4.93 12.64
C GLU A 86 2.11 6.43 12.99
N VAL A 87 1.04 7.21 12.83
CA VAL A 87 1.08 8.67 13.03
C VAL A 87 1.27 9.04 14.50
N VAL A 88 0.54 8.40 15.42
CA VAL A 88 0.57 8.75 16.85
C VAL A 88 1.99 8.68 17.45
N PRO A 89 2.73 7.56 17.37
CA PRO A 89 4.07 7.49 17.93
C PRO A 89 5.04 8.46 17.23
N GLN A 90 4.89 8.69 15.93
CA GLN A 90 5.75 9.62 15.18
C GLN A 90 5.56 11.08 15.63
N VAL A 91 4.30 11.51 15.83
CA VAL A 91 3.97 12.84 16.33
C VAL A 91 4.46 13.02 17.78
N LEU A 92 4.26 12.03 18.64
CA LEU A 92 4.80 12.06 20.00
C LEU A 92 6.32 12.16 20.01
N ALA A 93 7.01 11.37 19.19
CA ALA A 93 8.46 11.44 19.05
C ALA A 93 8.93 12.79 18.50
N HIS A 94 8.18 13.40 17.57
CA HIS A 94 8.45 14.75 17.08
C HIS A 94 8.36 15.78 18.22
N HIS A 95 7.28 15.76 19.02
CA HIS A 95 7.12 16.66 20.15
C HIS A 95 8.21 16.47 21.21
N ALA A 96 8.63 15.23 21.50
CA ALA A 96 9.74 14.98 22.41
C ALA A 96 11.05 15.64 21.93
N ARG A 97 11.38 15.51 20.64
CA ARG A 97 12.55 16.19 20.04
C ARG A 97 12.47 17.71 20.13
N GLN A 98 11.29 18.28 19.83
CA GLN A 98 11.04 19.72 19.94
C GLN A 98 11.21 20.21 21.39
N ALA A 99 10.67 19.47 22.36
CA ALA A 99 10.81 19.80 23.77
C ALA A 99 12.27 19.80 24.23
N SER A 100 13.07 18.82 23.80
CA SER A 100 14.51 18.78 24.10
C SER A 100 15.30 19.90 23.45
N GLN A 101 14.92 20.35 22.24
CA GLN A 101 15.55 21.49 21.57
C GLN A 101 15.14 22.84 22.18
N ALA A 102 13.91 22.96 22.68
CA ALA A 102 13.41 24.16 23.34
C ALA A 102 14.07 24.44 24.70
N VAL A 103 14.88 23.52 25.22
CA VAL A 103 15.64 23.70 26.48
C VAL A 103 16.72 24.78 26.35
N LEU A 104 17.15 25.15 25.15
CA LEU A 104 17.89 26.41 24.99
C LEU A 104 16.88 27.56 24.97
N PRO A 105 16.72 28.34 26.05
CA PRO A 105 15.84 29.49 26.01
C PRO A 105 16.32 30.42 24.89
N ARG A 106 15.43 30.71 23.94
CA ARG A 106 15.70 31.75 22.95
C ARG A 106 15.99 33.02 23.74
N THR A 107 17.19 33.58 23.56
CA THR A 107 17.55 34.86 24.17
C THR A 107 16.49 35.88 23.78
N PRO A 108 15.83 36.55 24.75
CA PRO A 108 14.86 37.59 24.45
C PRO A 108 15.47 38.62 23.50
N ALA A 109 14.65 39.17 22.60
CA ALA A 109 15.09 40.21 21.70
C ALA A 109 15.71 41.39 22.51
N PRO A 110 16.83 41.98 22.06
CA PRO A 110 17.43 43.11 22.76
C PRO A 110 16.43 44.25 22.96
N GLY A 111 16.40 44.84 24.17
CA GLY A 111 15.54 45.99 24.49
C GLY A 111 14.37 45.68 25.44
N TYR A 112 14.07 44.42 25.71
CA TYR A 112 13.11 44.07 26.77
C TYR A 112 13.78 44.02 28.14
N ARG A 113 13.17 44.71 29.12
CA ARG A 113 13.60 44.66 30.51
C ARG A 113 13.22 43.31 31.14
N PRO A 114 14.16 42.59 31.79
CA PRO A 114 13.92 41.25 32.32
C PRO A 114 12.85 41.24 33.41
N GLU A 115 12.65 42.34 34.13
CA GLU A 115 11.62 42.47 35.16
C GLU A 115 10.22 42.44 34.56
N VAL A 116 10.02 43.10 33.42
CA VAL A 116 8.74 43.11 32.69
C VAL A 116 8.44 41.73 32.13
N LEU A 117 9.44 41.04 31.59
CA LEU A 117 9.29 39.67 31.11
C LEU A 117 8.92 38.71 32.25
N GLN A 118 9.50 38.88 33.44
CA GLN A 118 9.14 38.09 34.62
C GLN A 118 7.72 38.34 35.12
N THR A 119 7.23 39.59 35.05
CA THR A 119 5.82 39.89 35.36
C THR A 119 4.86 39.28 34.34
N LEU A 120 5.23 39.28 33.06
CA LEU A 120 4.37 38.78 31.97
C LEU A 120 4.33 37.25 31.90
N PHE A 121 5.47 36.57 32.10
CA PHE A 121 5.59 35.12 31.92
C PHE A 121 5.71 34.33 33.23
N GLY A 122 5.85 35.01 34.36
CA GLY A 122 6.11 34.38 35.66
C GLY A 122 7.59 34.00 35.82
N ALA A 123 8.11 34.08 37.05
CA ALA A 123 9.49 33.70 37.35
C ALA A 123 9.62 32.17 37.34
N ALA A 124 10.32 31.61 36.35
CA ALA A 124 11.06 30.37 36.57
C ALA A 124 12.36 30.77 37.28
N PRO A 125 12.69 30.20 38.46
CA PRO A 125 13.95 30.49 39.12
C PRO A 125 15.07 30.03 38.21
N LEU A 126 15.70 30.99 37.51
CA LEU A 126 16.95 30.76 36.82
C LEU A 126 17.96 30.53 37.95
N GLY A 127 18.25 29.25 38.22
CA GLY A 127 19.18 28.82 39.24
C GLY A 127 20.49 29.61 39.13
N GLY A 128 20.79 30.36 40.18
CA GLY A 128 21.93 31.25 40.24
C GLY A 128 21.95 32.06 41.52
N ASP A 129 22.10 31.37 42.66
CA ASP A 129 22.89 31.91 43.77
C ASP A 129 24.38 31.70 43.39
N PRO A 130 25.34 32.59 43.72
CA PRO A 130 25.62 32.92 45.11
C PRO A 130 26.07 34.37 45.43
N ALA A 131 25.97 34.70 46.73
CA ALA A 131 26.82 35.57 47.57
C ALA A 131 26.14 36.79 48.21
#